data_AF-A0A0T5PAD0-F1
#
_entry.id   AF-A0A0T5PAD0-F1
#
_cell.length_a   1.000
_cell.length_b   1.000
_cell.length_c   1.000
_cell.angle_alpha   90.00
_cell.angle_beta   90.00
_cell.angle_gamma   90.00
#
_symmetry.space_group_name_H-M   'P 1'
#
loop_
_entity.id
_entity.type
_entity.pdbx_description
1 polymer ?
#
loop_
_entity_poly.entity_id
_entity_poly.type
_entity_poly.pdbx_seq_one_letter_code
_entity_poly.pdbx_strand_id
1 'polypeptide(L)'
;MRAALAERGMDFEVQTHDCLSNCARPLSMAFTAPAKATYLFGDIAPETDLADTLAFAGLYADTPDGWIEDARPAGRLRFCLIGRVPA
;
A
#
# COMPACT_ATOMS: atom_id res chain seq x y z
N MET A 1 -5.15 1.65 -10.42
CA MET A 1 -5.48 1.41 -9.00
C MET A 1 -6.98 1.36 -8.74
N ARG A 2 -7.71 2.49 -8.79
CA ARG A 2 -9.17 2.54 -8.48
C ARG A 2 -10.00 1.46 -9.19
N ALA A 3 -9.89 1.39 -10.52
CA ALA A 3 -10.60 0.38 -11.32
C ALA A 3 -10.26 -1.05 -10.88
N ALA A 4 -8.98 -1.34 -10.69
CA ALA A 4 -8.52 -2.67 -10.30
C ALA A 4 -8.96 -3.09 -8.89
N LEU A 5 -9.08 -2.14 -7.94
CA LEU A 5 -9.66 -2.41 -6.62
C LEU A 5 -11.17 -2.71 -6.72
N ALA A 6 -11.89 -1.92 -7.52
CA ALA A 6 -13.33 -2.10 -7.74
C ALA A 6 -13.63 -3.44 -8.44
N GLU A 7 -12.86 -3.81 -9.46
CA GLU A 7 -12.97 -5.10 -10.17
C GLU A 7 -12.76 -6.30 -9.23
N ARG A 8 -11.97 -6.13 -8.16
CA ARG A 8 -11.71 -7.15 -7.14
C ARG A 8 -12.67 -7.08 -5.95
N GLY A 9 -13.62 -6.13 -5.94
CA GLY A 9 -14.56 -5.95 -4.83
C GLY A 9 -13.88 -5.54 -3.51
N MET A 10 -12.73 -4.87 -3.58
CA MET A 10 -11.98 -4.44 -2.40
C MET A 10 -12.45 -3.07 -1.92
N ASP A 11 -12.82 -2.98 -0.64
CA ASP A 11 -13.34 -1.75 -0.02
C ASP A 11 -12.19 -0.80 0.39
N PHE A 12 -11.59 -0.15 -0.60
CA PHE A 12 -10.54 0.85 -0.41
C PHE A 12 -10.94 2.17 -1.07
N GLU A 13 -10.85 3.26 -0.31
CA GLU A 13 -10.85 4.60 -0.88
C GLU A 13 -9.43 4.97 -1.33
N VAL A 14 -9.27 5.25 -2.63
CA VAL A 14 -8.03 5.84 -3.14
C VAL A 14 -8.14 7.36 -3.02
N GLN A 15 -7.11 8.02 -2.50
CA GLN A 15 -7.03 9.48 -2.42
C GLN A 15 -5.72 9.96 -3.03
N THR A 16 -5.76 11.11 -3.70
CA THR A 16 -4.56 11.79 -4.21
C THR A 16 -4.16 12.86 -3.21
N HIS A 17 -2.89 12.89 -2.85
CA HIS A 17 -2.31 13.93 -1.99
C HIS A 17 -1.08 14.50 -2.65
N ASP A 18 -0.89 15.81 -2.51
CA ASP A 18 0.23 16.52 -3.15
C ASP A 18 1.57 16.22 -2.47
N CYS A 19 1.57 15.82 -1.19
CA CYS A 19 2.79 15.64 -0.42
C CYS A 19 2.67 14.51 0.62
N LEU A 20 3.67 13.63 0.63
CA LEU A 20 3.95 12.66 1.71
C LEU A 20 5.37 12.86 2.27
N SER A 21 5.97 14.04 2.05
CA SER A 21 7.34 14.41 2.46
C SER A 21 8.43 13.43 2.00
N ASN A 22 8.19 12.73 0.90
CA ASN A 22 9.10 11.73 0.34
C ASN A 22 9.64 12.17 -1.03
N CYS A 23 9.99 13.45 -1.15
CA CYS A 23 10.24 14.14 -2.43
C CYS A 23 11.39 13.56 -3.26
N ALA A 24 12.34 12.84 -2.64
CA ALA A 24 13.43 12.17 -3.35
C ALA A 24 12.94 10.95 -4.16
N ARG A 25 11.69 10.51 -3.97
CA ARG A 25 11.11 9.33 -4.63
C ARG A 25 9.93 9.75 -5.51
N PRO A 26 9.92 9.43 -6.82
CA PRO A 26 8.97 9.98 -7.79
C PRO A 26 7.50 9.66 -7.49
N LEU A 27 7.20 8.47 -6.96
CA LEU A 27 5.85 8.05 -6.61
C LEU A 27 5.86 7.39 -5.23
N SER A 28 4.95 7.85 -4.38
CA SER A 28 4.73 7.34 -3.03
C SER A 28 3.27 6.99 -2.82
N MET A 29 3.00 6.07 -1.91
CA MET A 29 1.66 5.65 -1.56
C MET A 29 1.64 5.22 -0.10
N ALA A 30 0.55 5.53 0.59
CA ALA A 30 0.32 5.07 1.95
C ALA A 30 -0.93 4.18 2.02
N PHE A 31 -0.87 3.17 2.88
CA PHE A 31 -2.05 2.43 3.34
C PHE A 31 -2.32 2.84 4.78
N THR A 32 -3.55 3.25 5.06
CA THR A 32 -4.00 3.63 6.40
C THR A 32 -5.45 3.21 6.60
N ALA A 33 -5.81 2.89 7.83
CA ALA A 33 -7.16 2.62 8.28
C ALA A 33 -7.24 2.80 9.80
N PRO A 34 -8.43 3.09 10.36
CA PRO A 34 -8.60 3.16 11.80
C PRO A 34 -8.09 1.88 12.50
N ALA A 35 -7.39 2.05 13.62
CA ALA A 35 -6.81 0.97 14.43
C ALA A 35 -5.83 0.04 13.70
N LYS A 36 -5.35 0.41 12.50
CA LYS A 36 -4.36 -0.35 11.74
C LYS A 36 -3.05 0.42 11.59
N ALA A 37 -1.94 -0.32 11.56
CA ALA A 37 -0.64 0.27 11.27
C ALA A 37 -0.64 0.98 9.91
N THR A 38 -0.08 2.18 9.84
CA THR A 38 0.07 2.92 8.58
C THR A 38 1.37 2.52 7.88
N TYR A 39 1.30 2.20 6.59
CA TYR A 39 2.46 1.84 5.76
C TYR A 39 2.74 2.93 4.75
N LEU A 40 4.00 3.31 4.58
CA LEU A 40 4.46 4.24 3.55
C LEU A 40 5.40 3.52 2.58
N PHE A 41 5.07 3.58 1.30
CA PHE A 41 5.85 3.04 0.20
C PHE A 41 6.37 4.16 -0.70
N GLY A 42 7.53 3.95 -1.33
CA GLY A 42 8.06 4.81 -2.38
C GLY A 42 8.81 4.04 -3.45
N ASP A 43 9.20 4.72 -4.52
CA ASP A 43 9.80 4.13 -5.74
C ASP A 43 8.92 3.04 -6.37
N ILE A 44 7.62 3.31 -6.36
CA ILE A 44 6.60 2.47 -6.97
C ILE A 44 6.55 2.79 -8.47
N ALA A 45 6.54 1.74 -9.29
CA ALA A 45 6.37 1.78 -10.73
C ALA A 45 4.97 1.25 -11.08
N PRO A 46 3.99 2.11 -11.39
CA PRO A 46 2.59 1.72 -11.64
C PRO A 46 2.43 0.63 -12.70
N GLU A 47 3.31 0.62 -13.70
CA GLU A 47 3.27 -0.28 -14.85
C GLU A 47 3.63 -1.72 -14.47
N THR A 48 4.42 -1.90 -13.42
CA THR A 48 4.95 -3.22 -13.01
C THR A 48 4.48 -3.65 -11.61
N ASP A 49 4.15 -2.72 -10.73
CA ASP A 49 3.81 -3.00 -9.33
C ASP A 49 2.32 -3.07 -9.04
N LEU A 50 1.44 -2.89 -10.04
CA LEU A 50 0.00 -2.87 -9.78
C LEU A 50 -0.47 -4.18 -9.14
N ALA A 51 -0.01 -5.32 -9.64
CA ALA A 51 -0.39 -6.63 -9.11
C ALA A 51 0.10 -6.82 -7.67
N ASP A 52 1.36 -6.48 -7.40
CA ASP A 52 1.99 -6.55 -6.08
C ASP A 52 1.33 -5.61 -5.07
N THR A 53 0.90 -4.43 -5.54
CA THR A 53 0.15 -3.47 -4.73
C THR A 53 -1.22 -3.99 -4.33
N LEU A 54 -1.95 -4.62 -5.27
CA LEU A 54 -3.24 -5.22 -4.98
C LEU A 54 -3.09 -6.44 -4.05
N ALA A 55 -1.98 -7.18 -4.15
CA ALA A 55 -1.66 -8.25 -3.21
C ALA A 55 -1.41 -7.70 -1.79
N PHE A 56 -0.68 -6.60 -1.66
CA PHE A 56 -0.52 -5.92 -0.37
C PHE A 56 -1.86 -5.41 0.18
N ALA A 57 -2.70 -4.82 -0.66
CA ALA A 57 -4.03 -4.36 -0.25
C ALA A 57 -4.87 -5.52 0.32
N GLY A 58 -4.76 -6.73 -0.26
CA GLY A 58 -5.42 -7.94 0.25
C GLY A 58 -4.89 -8.32 1.63
N LEU A 59 -3.56 -8.43 1.79
CA LEU A 59 -2.93 -8.69 3.09
C LEU A 59 -3.36 -7.67 4.15
N TYR A 60 -3.41 -6.40 3.77
CA TYR A 60 -3.77 -5.31 4.67
C TYR A 60 -5.25 -5.37 5.08
N ALA A 61 -6.14 -5.72 4.14
CA ALA A 61 -7.56 -5.93 4.44
C ALA A 61 -7.75 -7.09 5.43
N ASP A 62 -7.08 -8.22 5.19
CA ASP A 62 -7.22 -9.47 5.94
C ASP A 62 -6.53 -9.44 7.32
N THR A 63 -5.67 -8.45 7.58
CA THR A 63 -4.96 -8.30 8.86
C THR A 63 -5.67 -7.29 9.77
N PRO A 64 -6.30 -7.69 10.89
CA PRO A 64 -7.18 -6.82 11.68
C PRO A 64 -6.53 -5.54 12.23
N ASP A 65 -5.27 -5.61 12.64
CA ASP A 65 -4.46 -4.48 13.14
C ASP A 65 -3.50 -3.92 12.07
N GLY A 66 -3.61 -4.43 10.84
CA GLY A 66 -2.72 -4.10 9.74
C GLY A 66 -1.26 -4.56 9.94
N TRP A 67 -0.93 -5.29 11.01
CA TRP A 67 0.43 -5.72 11.29
C TRP A 67 0.84 -6.93 10.44
N ILE A 68 1.27 -6.66 9.21
CA ILE A 68 1.68 -7.70 8.27
C ILE A 68 3.08 -8.20 8.63
N GLU A 69 3.18 -9.44 9.10
CA GLU A 69 4.45 -10.11 9.39
C GLU A 69 5.12 -10.68 8.14
N ASP A 70 4.33 -11.19 7.19
CA ASP A 70 4.82 -11.77 5.95
C ASP A 70 4.29 -11.03 4.71
N ALA A 71 5.13 -10.13 4.18
CA ALA A 71 4.83 -9.37 2.97
C ALA A 71 5.35 -10.04 1.68
N ARG A 72 5.82 -11.30 1.71
CA ARG A 72 6.28 -12.00 0.48
C ARG A 72 5.22 -12.04 -0.64
N PRO A 73 3.90 -12.20 -0.35
CA PRO A 73 2.87 -12.16 -1.39
C PRO A 73 2.76 -10.81 -2.11
N ALA A 74 3.24 -9.73 -1.50
CA ALA A 74 3.28 -8.40 -2.12
C ALA A 74 4.50 -8.20 -3.06
N GLY A 75 5.20 -9.27 -3.44
CA GLY A 75 6.24 -9.23 -4.46
C GLY A 75 7.29 -8.14 -4.23
N ARG A 76 7.61 -7.37 -5.27
CA ARG A 76 8.59 -6.28 -5.23
C ARG A 76 8.19 -5.16 -4.26
N LEU A 77 6.89 -4.92 -4.06
CA LEU A 77 6.41 -3.82 -3.21
C LEU A 77 6.95 -3.89 -1.78
N ARG A 78 7.25 -5.08 -1.24
CA ARG A 78 7.88 -5.22 0.09
C ARG A 78 9.24 -4.51 0.21
N PHE A 79 9.95 -4.36 -0.92
CA PHE A 79 11.23 -3.64 -0.99
C PHE A 79 11.04 -2.13 -1.23
N CYS A 80 9.83 -1.71 -1.58
CA CYS A 80 9.43 -0.30 -1.69
C CYS A 80 9.01 0.30 -0.34
N LEU A 81 8.96 -0.51 0.73
CA LEU A 81 8.56 -0.06 2.06
C LEU A 81 9.59 0.91 2.64
N ILE A 82 9.13 2.10 3.03
CA ILE A 82 9.94 3.13 3.69
C ILE A 82 9.80 2.99 5.20
N GLY A 83 8.59 2.75 5.67
CA GLY A 83 8.32 2.60 7.09
C GLY A 83 6.89 2.17 7.37
N ARG A 84 6.69 1.72 8.60
CA ARG A 84 5.38 1.47 9.19
C ARG A 84 5.29 2.22 10.51
N VAL A 85 4.11 2.73 10.82
CA VAL A 85 3.79 3.42 12.08
C VAL A 85 2.64 2.68 12.74
N PRO A 86 2.78 2.19 13.99
CA PRO A 86 1.67 1.59 14.74
C PRO A 86 0.47 2.55 14.88
N ALA A 87 -0.71 1.98 15.09
CA ALA A 87 -1.94 2.76 15.35
C ALA A 87 -1.93 3.50 16.69
#